data_AF-E0IBR6-F1
#
_entry.id   AF-E0IBR6-F1
#
_cell.length_a   1.000
_cell.length_b   1.000
_cell.length_c   1.000
_cell.angle_alpha   90.00
_cell.angle_beta   90.00
_cell.angle_gamma   90.00
#
_symmetry.space_group_name_H-M   'P 1'
#
loop_
_entity.id
_entity.type
_entity.pdbx_description
1 polymer ?
#
loop_
_entity_poly.entity_id
_entity_poly.type
_entity_poly.pdbx_seq_one_letter_code
_entity_poly.pdbx_strand_id
1 'polypeptide(L)'
;MGFHDHFPIDISSEIQSYITDDVMDWSRYLFTHREGRRQYGFCTHCKQEHLTEGLKHGVSVECPHCRSAVRVKASGRGRKAMVDSVYLLWYEKSLIDPMAIVARGFYAVRDYTKDYRKTETLIKPVALYLFEWGKSGLMARRNCWGGSVKWVHCKKVYSEAVRSMKYTPSYYSAASIKSAVRGTPFQYCTWEKYKKADFVEVFDLAARYPCIEFLTKYGLGHLVTSKLEGQATYSAINWRGKTPEKVLRLSKSDMKAMKASKVSVGALTLRCFQLSRKDGSNYTWEEASTMSDLLSDYNASELLNLGIHAPILVIKRYFLKQIKRVKSRYRSGGDVLISWRDYLRECRELGKDLTKEAVLFPNDLHRAHQESSQKTKLKRDSEVIKGILQRAAELQPYHFEHEGLSLRPCATNEELFAEGKTLKHCVGGYAPKYARGACDIFLIRLIDSPDAPFYTMEVIDGKVIQCRGFGNKGMTPAVREFVDAFIEKKLKKKIERLRITAQQEVAI
;
A
#
# COMPACT_ATOMS: atom_id res chain seq x y z
N MET A 1 44.74 5.02 7.05
CA MET A 1 43.73 5.15 8.13
C MET A 1 42.49 4.39 7.70
N GLY A 2 42.06 3.43 8.52
CA GLY A 2 40.92 2.57 8.28
C GLY A 2 39.67 3.04 9.01
N PHE A 3 38.52 2.45 8.68
CA PHE A 3 37.22 2.77 9.26
C PHE A 3 37.21 2.77 10.80
N HIS A 4 37.90 1.80 11.42
CA HIS A 4 37.92 1.67 12.89
C HIS A 4 38.69 2.79 13.60
N ASP A 5 39.60 3.49 12.91
CA ASP A 5 40.42 4.56 13.49
C ASP A 5 39.58 5.80 13.85
N HIS A 6 38.38 5.94 13.28
CA HIS A 6 37.46 7.04 13.58
C HIS A 6 36.81 6.94 14.97
N PHE A 7 36.86 5.77 15.62
CA PHE A 7 36.06 5.47 16.81
C PHE A 7 36.94 5.36 18.07
N PRO A 8 36.47 5.86 19.21
CA PRO A 8 37.09 5.54 20.49
C PRO A 8 37.01 4.03 20.77
N ILE A 9 38.14 3.44 21.18
CA ILE A 9 38.24 2.02 21.52
C ILE A 9 37.42 1.71 22.77
N ASP A 10 37.53 2.58 23.78
CA ASP A 10 36.89 2.40 25.07
C ASP A 10 35.51 3.06 25.18
N ILE A 11 34.73 2.58 26.14
CA ILE A 11 33.43 3.16 26.51
C ILE A 11 33.69 4.21 27.58
N SER A 12 33.43 5.48 27.28
CA SER A 12 33.65 6.58 28.22
C SER A 12 32.77 6.43 29.46
N SER A 13 33.24 6.98 30.59
CA SER A 13 32.48 7.02 31.85
C SER A 13 31.12 7.71 31.67
N GLU A 14 31.05 8.73 30.82
CA GLU A 14 29.80 9.43 30.44
C GLU A 14 28.76 8.48 29.82
N ILE A 15 29.18 7.62 28.88
CA ILE A 15 28.27 6.65 28.25
C ILE A 15 27.82 5.60 29.29
N GLN A 16 28.74 5.15 30.15
CA GLN A 16 28.43 4.17 31.20
C GLN A 16 27.43 4.71 32.22
N SER A 17 27.62 5.96 32.67
CA SER A 17 26.69 6.62 33.60
C SER A 17 25.36 6.88 32.93
N TYR A 18 25.33 7.40 31.70
CA TYR A 18 24.08 7.66 30.98
C TYR A 18 23.25 6.39 30.77
N ILE A 19 23.90 5.27 30.40
CA ILE A 19 23.20 3.99 30.30
C ILE A 19 22.64 3.55 31.66
N THR A 20 23.47 3.65 32.71
CA THR A 20 23.13 3.12 34.03
C THR A 20 22.05 3.94 34.72
N ASP A 21 22.10 5.26 34.56
CA ASP A 21 21.36 6.21 35.38
C ASP A 21 20.14 6.82 34.71
N ASP A 22 20.21 7.03 33.39
CA ASP A 22 19.14 7.63 32.60
C ASP A 22 18.38 6.58 31.78
N VAL A 23 19.10 5.71 31.03
CA VAL A 23 18.47 4.76 30.10
C VAL A 23 17.87 3.54 30.80
N MET A 24 18.57 3.03 31.83
CA MET A 24 18.17 1.86 32.61
C MET A 24 17.71 2.23 34.03
N ASP A 25 17.14 3.43 34.19
CA ASP A 25 16.57 3.92 35.45
C ASP A 25 15.45 3.02 35.98
N TRP A 26 14.64 2.46 35.08
CA TRP A 26 13.55 1.52 35.34
C TRP A 26 14.04 0.13 35.76
N SER A 27 15.30 -0.21 35.46
CA SER A 27 15.96 -1.48 35.82
C SER A 27 16.67 -1.34 37.19
N ARG A 28 16.04 -0.64 38.13
CA ARG A 28 16.51 -0.50 39.51
C ARG A 28 15.53 -1.23 40.44
N TYR A 29 16.02 -2.22 41.17
CA TYR A 29 15.20 -3.10 42.01
C TYR A 29 15.60 -3.03 43.48
N LEU A 30 14.60 -3.30 44.34
CA LEU A 30 14.81 -3.61 45.74
C LEU A 30 14.44 -5.08 45.96
N PHE A 31 15.44 -5.94 46.09
CA PHE A 31 15.22 -7.37 46.31
C PHE A 31 14.97 -7.64 47.79
N THR A 32 13.76 -8.07 48.12
CA THR A 32 13.39 -8.40 49.49
C THR A 32 13.58 -9.88 49.78
N HIS A 33 14.17 -10.19 50.93
CA HIS A 33 14.20 -11.53 51.51
C HIS A 33 13.80 -11.47 52.99
N ARG A 34 13.48 -12.61 53.60
CA ARG A 34 13.07 -12.68 55.00
C ARG A 34 14.00 -13.60 55.77
N GLU A 35 14.39 -13.16 56.95
CA GLU A 35 15.04 -13.99 57.97
C GLU A 35 14.19 -13.92 59.24
N GLY A 36 13.53 -15.03 59.56
CA GLY A 36 12.51 -15.06 60.62
C GLY A 36 11.34 -14.09 60.35
N ARG A 37 11.05 -13.21 61.31
CA ARG A 37 9.97 -12.20 61.22
C ARG A 37 10.38 -10.89 60.55
N ARG A 38 11.68 -10.70 60.25
CA ARG A 38 12.23 -9.47 59.69
C ARG A 38 12.38 -9.59 58.17
N GLN A 39 12.08 -8.51 57.44
CA GLN A 39 12.27 -8.43 56.00
C GLN A 39 13.41 -7.44 55.69
N TYR A 40 14.38 -7.88 54.92
CA TYR A 40 15.49 -7.06 54.45
C TYR A 40 15.33 -6.78 52.96
N GLY A 41 15.72 -5.58 52.53
CA GLY A 41 15.72 -5.13 51.14
C GLY A 41 17.12 -4.79 50.69
N PHE A 42 17.59 -5.43 49.62
CA PHE A 42 18.83 -5.11 48.94
C PHE A 42 18.57 -4.23 47.72
N CYS A 43 19.15 -3.03 47.68
CA CYS A 43 19.01 -2.11 46.55
C CYS A 43 20.04 -2.40 45.46
N THR A 44 19.60 -2.66 44.23
CA THR A 44 20.54 -2.93 43.12
C THR A 44 21.29 -1.70 42.64
N HIS A 45 20.84 -0.49 43.01
CA HIS A 45 21.46 0.77 42.63
C HIS A 45 22.61 1.17 43.57
N CYS A 46 22.34 1.35 44.87
CA CYS A 46 23.39 1.70 45.83
C CYS A 46 24.13 0.51 46.44
N LYS A 47 23.70 -0.71 46.14
CA LYS A 47 24.27 -1.97 46.67
C LYS A 47 24.22 -2.10 48.20
N GLN A 48 23.37 -1.31 48.86
CA GLN A 48 23.17 -1.38 50.31
C GLN A 48 21.94 -2.22 50.65
N GLU A 49 22.05 -2.93 51.78
CA GLU A 49 20.97 -3.73 52.37
C GLU A 49 20.46 -3.04 53.63
N HIS A 50 19.14 -3.02 53.81
CA HIS A 50 18.51 -2.40 54.97
C HIS A 50 17.26 -3.17 55.40
N LEU A 51 16.85 -2.96 56.65
CA LEU A 51 15.60 -3.46 57.18
C LEU A 51 14.42 -2.72 56.54
N THR A 52 13.37 -3.46 56.19
CA THR A 52 12.18 -2.91 55.51
C THR A 52 10.91 -3.18 56.31
N GLU A 53 9.93 -2.27 56.23
CA GLU A 53 8.64 -2.35 56.92
C GLU A 53 7.61 -3.21 56.15
N GLY A 54 7.98 -4.41 55.70
CA GLY A 54 6.99 -5.31 55.09
C GLY A 54 6.56 -4.93 53.67
N LEU A 55 7.51 -4.56 52.81
CA LEU A 55 7.25 -4.16 51.42
C LEU A 55 6.63 -5.28 50.59
N LYS A 56 5.58 -4.94 49.84
CA LYS A 56 4.86 -5.85 48.95
C LYS A 56 5.59 -6.03 47.61
N HIS A 57 5.44 -7.19 46.99
CA HIS A 57 6.01 -7.45 45.66
C HIS A 57 5.38 -6.53 44.61
N GLY A 58 6.21 -5.93 43.76
CA GLY A 58 5.77 -5.20 42.56
C GLY A 58 5.47 -3.72 42.77
N VAL A 59 5.49 -3.21 44.01
CA VAL A 59 5.35 -1.77 44.29
C VAL A 59 6.64 -1.02 43.97
N SER A 60 6.52 0.26 43.61
CA SER A 60 7.66 1.16 43.48
C SER A 60 7.82 1.94 44.78
N VAL A 61 9.04 2.03 45.29
CA VAL A 61 9.39 2.75 46.52
C VAL A 61 10.68 3.54 46.31
N GLU A 62 10.94 4.51 47.17
CA GLU A 62 12.23 5.19 47.19
C GLU A 62 13.20 4.44 48.11
N CYS A 63 14.44 4.24 47.65
CA CYS A 63 15.46 3.66 48.50
C CYS A 63 15.85 4.65 49.62
N PRO A 64 15.86 4.25 50.91
CA PRO A 64 16.19 5.16 52.02
C PRO A 64 17.64 5.68 51.97
N HIS A 65 18.54 4.98 51.29
CA HIS A 65 19.95 5.35 51.21
C HIS A 65 20.30 6.24 50.02
N CYS A 66 19.86 5.89 48.82
CA CYS A 66 20.18 6.64 47.60
C CYS A 66 19.02 7.45 47.02
N ARG A 67 17.84 7.39 47.64
CA ARG A 67 16.60 8.06 47.22
C ARG A 67 16.16 7.76 45.78
N SER A 68 16.77 6.77 45.14
CA SER A 68 16.39 6.34 43.80
C SER A 68 15.05 5.60 43.86
N ALA A 69 14.18 5.87 42.90
CA ALA A 69 12.97 5.08 42.69
C ALA A 69 13.38 3.65 42.30
N VAL A 70 12.93 2.66 43.07
CA VAL A 70 13.25 1.25 42.90
C VAL A 70 11.98 0.39 42.95
N ARG A 71 11.94 -0.65 42.12
CA ARG A 71 10.83 -1.60 42.08
C ARG A 71 11.08 -2.77 43.02
N VAL A 72 10.15 -3.01 43.95
CA VAL A 72 10.27 -4.09 44.93
C VAL A 72 10.06 -5.44 44.26
N LYS A 73 11.01 -6.36 44.45
CA LYS A 73 10.95 -7.73 43.95
C LYS A 73 11.27 -8.70 45.08
N ALA A 74 10.50 -9.78 45.17
CA ALA A 74 10.77 -10.82 46.15
C ALA A 74 11.85 -11.73 45.58
N SER A 75 12.94 -11.96 46.33
CA SER A 75 14.10 -12.72 45.85
C SER A 75 13.75 -14.15 45.39
N GLY A 76 12.69 -14.75 45.95
CA GLY A 76 12.21 -16.09 45.56
C GLY A 76 11.27 -16.14 44.34
N ARG A 77 10.81 -15.02 43.77
CA ARG A 77 9.76 -15.02 42.74
C ARG A 77 10.23 -14.43 41.41
N GLY A 78 10.03 -15.17 40.32
CA GLY A 78 10.13 -14.65 38.94
C GLY A 78 11.54 -14.25 38.48
N ARG A 79 12.61 -14.71 39.15
CA ARG A 79 14.00 -14.36 38.79
C ARG A 79 14.58 -15.14 37.62
N LYS A 80 14.09 -16.37 37.35
CA LYS A 80 14.68 -17.29 36.36
C LYS A 80 14.74 -16.74 34.93
N ALA A 81 13.96 -15.71 34.61
CA ALA A 81 13.92 -15.06 33.30
C ALA A 81 14.13 -13.53 33.38
N MET A 82 14.66 -13.01 34.49
CA MET A 82 14.82 -11.58 34.71
C MET A 82 16.14 -11.09 34.10
N VAL A 83 16.09 -10.78 32.82
CA VAL A 83 17.19 -10.18 32.06
C VAL A 83 16.66 -8.90 31.43
N ASP A 84 17.16 -7.77 31.91
CA ASP A 84 16.79 -6.47 31.39
C ASP A 84 17.84 -6.04 30.36
N SER A 85 17.39 -5.65 29.18
CA SER A 85 18.29 -5.21 28.10
C SER A 85 17.79 -3.95 27.41
N VAL A 86 18.74 -3.16 26.94
CA VAL A 86 18.50 -1.93 26.17
C VAL A 86 19.50 -1.80 25.04
N TYR A 87 19.11 -1.05 24.02
CA TYR A 87 20.00 -0.58 22.97
C TYR A 87 20.13 0.93 23.05
N LEU A 88 21.35 1.46 23.14
CA LEU A 88 21.63 2.89 23.10
C LEU A 88 22.43 3.22 21.84
N LEU A 89 21.95 4.21 21.10
CA LEU A 89 22.73 4.84 20.04
C LEU A 89 23.34 6.16 20.53
N TRP A 90 24.66 6.23 20.51
CA TRP A 90 25.43 7.39 20.95
C TRP A 90 26.19 8.02 19.78
N TYR A 91 26.26 9.35 19.74
CA TYR A 91 26.89 10.09 18.65
C TYR A 91 28.10 10.87 19.17
N GLU A 92 29.19 10.83 18.42
CA GLU A 92 30.45 11.49 18.76
C GLU A 92 31.09 12.08 17.49
N LYS A 93 32.12 12.90 17.67
CA LYS A 93 32.98 13.31 16.56
C LYS A 93 33.94 12.18 16.21
N SER A 94 34.29 12.10 14.93
CA SER A 94 35.35 11.21 14.48
C SER A 94 36.69 11.66 15.07
N LEU A 95 37.52 10.69 15.52
CA LEU A 95 38.83 10.99 16.12
C LEU A 95 39.85 11.54 15.12
N ILE A 96 39.71 11.21 13.84
CA ILE A 96 40.69 11.55 12.81
C ILE A 96 40.23 12.66 11.85
N ASP A 97 38.92 12.75 11.63
CA ASP A 97 38.30 13.78 10.78
C ASP A 97 37.33 14.62 11.63
N PRO A 98 37.67 15.89 11.92
CA PRO A 98 36.83 16.77 12.73
C PRO A 98 35.53 17.19 12.04
N MET A 99 35.42 17.00 10.71
CA MET A 99 34.21 17.30 9.93
C MET A 99 33.26 16.10 9.82
N ALA A 100 33.71 14.91 10.21
CA ALA A 100 32.90 13.69 10.23
C ALA A 100 32.30 13.44 11.61
N ILE A 101 31.14 12.78 11.62
CA ILE A 101 30.49 12.29 12.84
C ILE A 101 30.44 10.78 12.82
N VAL A 102 30.51 10.18 14.01
CA VAL A 102 30.37 8.74 14.22
C VAL A 102 29.19 8.47 15.12
N ALA A 103 28.61 7.28 15.00
CA ALA A 103 27.68 6.76 15.99
C ALA A 103 28.08 5.35 16.42
N ARG A 104 27.95 5.06 17.72
CA ARG A 104 28.19 3.76 18.32
C ARG A 104 26.90 3.24 18.92
N GLY A 105 26.51 2.05 18.51
CA GLY A 105 25.38 1.32 19.06
C GLY A 105 25.84 0.38 20.16
N PHE A 106 25.29 0.54 21.36
CA PHE A 106 25.62 -0.23 22.55
C PHE A 106 24.43 -1.10 22.96
N TYR A 107 24.68 -2.39 23.14
CA TYR A 107 23.75 -3.31 23.78
C TYR A 107 24.15 -3.44 25.25
N ALA A 108 23.26 -3.03 26.15
CA ALA A 108 23.49 -3.09 27.59
C ALA A 108 22.51 -4.10 28.23
N VAL A 109 23.01 -4.89 29.17
CA VAL A 109 22.25 -5.95 29.84
C VAL A 109 22.52 -5.94 31.34
N ARG A 110 21.46 -6.10 32.13
CA ARG A 110 21.52 -6.48 33.54
C ARG A 110 20.87 -7.85 33.71
N ASP A 111 21.68 -8.83 34.09
CA ASP A 111 21.24 -10.21 34.32
C ASP A 111 21.01 -10.43 35.84
N TYR A 112 19.75 -10.58 36.23
CA TYR A 112 19.32 -10.84 37.61
C TYR A 112 18.98 -12.32 37.86
N THR A 113 19.16 -13.18 36.84
CA THR A 113 18.93 -14.62 36.98
C THR A 113 19.97 -15.27 37.90
N LYS A 114 21.17 -14.69 37.94
CA LYS A 114 22.30 -15.08 38.80
C LYS A 114 22.20 -14.42 40.17
N ASP A 115 23.34 -14.07 40.76
CA ASP A 115 23.41 -13.33 42.01
C ASP A 115 23.04 -11.85 41.78
N TYR A 116 21.82 -11.48 42.18
CA TYR A 116 21.30 -10.11 42.06
C TYR A 116 22.09 -9.08 42.88
N ARG A 117 22.92 -9.52 43.85
CA ARG A 117 23.78 -8.65 44.64
C ARG A 117 24.99 -8.18 43.85
N LYS A 118 25.46 -9.01 42.90
CA LYS A 118 26.64 -8.77 42.06
C LYS A 118 26.29 -8.34 40.63
N THR A 119 25.02 -8.09 40.32
CA THR A 119 24.62 -7.68 38.98
C THR A 119 25.20 -6.31 38.63
N GLU A 120 25.96 -6.26 37.54
CA GLU A 120 26.50 -5.05 36.92
C GLU A 120 25.88 -4.82 35.54
N THR A 121 25.95 -3.58 35.06
CA THR A 121 25.52 -3.25 33.69
C THR A 121 26.60 -3.70 32.71
N LEU A 122 26.37 -4.79 31.99
CA LEU A 122 27.28 -5.25 30.94
C LEU A 122 26.98 -4.49 29.64
N ILE A 123 27.92 -3.64 29.21
CA ILE A 123 27.78 -2.83 27.99
C ILE A 123 28.67 -3.38 26.89
N LYS A 124 28.10 -3.59 25.70
CA LYS A 124 28.83 -4.11 24.54
C LYS A 124 28.57 -3.24 23.31
N PRO A 125 29.60 -2.73 22.62
CA PRO A 125 29.41 -2.15 21.30
C PRO A 125 28.98 -3.26 20.33
N VAL A 126 27.92 -2.99 19.57
CA VAL A 126 27.34 -3.92 18.60
C VAL A 126 27.22 -3.32 17.19
N ALA A 127 27.29 -2.00 17.07
CA ALA A 127 27.22 -1.30 15.78
C ALA A 127 28.11 -0.07 15.77
N LEU A 128 28.73 0.20 14.63
CA LEU A 128 29.57 1.37 14.37
C LEU A 128 29.09 2.01 13.06
N TYR A 129 28.91 3.32 13.09
CA TYR A 129 28.47 4.13 11.96
C TYR A 129 29.42 5.29 11.75
N LEU A 130 29.86 5.50 10.52
CA LEU A 130 30.69 6.65 10.12
C LEU A 130 29.94 7.45 9.06
N PHE A 131 29.85 8.76 9.28
CA PHE A 131 29.23 9.69 8.34
C PHE A 131 30.23 10.78 7.98
N GLU A 132 30.71 10.71 6.73
CA GLU A 132 31.60 11.71 6.16
C GLU A 132 30.83 12.53 5.12
N TRP A 133 30.96 13.86 5.19
CA TRP A 133 30.20 14.75 4.32
C TRP A 133 30.56 14.57 2.84
N GLY A 134 29.54 14.47 1.98
CA GLY A 134 29.71 14.20 0.54
C GLY A 134 30.00 12.74 0.20
N LYS A 135 30.13 11.85 1.20
CA LYS A 135 30.32 10.41 1.01
C LYS A 135 29.08 9.62 1.43
N SER A 136 29.06 8.33 1.14
CA SER A 136 28.05 7.43 1.71
C SER A 136 28.44 7.05 3.12
N GLY A 137 27.46 6.94 4.02
CA GLY A 137 27.73 6.43 5.35
C GLY A 137 28.26 5.00 5.29
N LEU A 138 29.12 4.66 6.24
CA LEU A 138 29.67 3.32 6.40
C LEU A 138 29.15 2.74 7.71
N MET A 139 28.84 1.44 7.70
CA MET A 139 28.35 0.72 8.87
C MET A 139 29.13 -0.59 9.03
N ALA A 140 29.56 -0.87 10.26
CA ALA A 140 30.03 -2.18 10.68
C ALA A 140 29.20 -2.67 11.86
N ARG A 141 28.87 -3.96 11.88
CA ARG A 141 28.15 -4.57 12.99
C ARG A 141 28.94 -5.72 13.59
N ARG A 142 28.75 -5.94 14.88
CA ARG A 142 29.34 -7.05 15.60
C ARG A 142 28.55 -8.32 15.28
N ASN A 143 29.23 -9.29 14.67
CA ASN A 143 28.72 -10.62 14.43
C ASN A 143 29.23 -11.56 15.53
N CYS A 144 28.33 -12.31 16.17
CA CYS A 144 28.64 -13.30 17.20
C CYS A 144 28.19 -14.73 16.82
N TRP A 145 27.83 -14.96 15.56
CA TRP A 145 27.49 -16.29 15.07
C TRP A 145 28.73 -17.20 15.05
N GLY A 146 28.62 -18.40 15.64
CA GLY A 146 29.66 -19.44 15.59
C GLY A 146 30.83 -19.27 16.58
N GLY A 147 30.65 -18.56 17.69
CA GLY A 147 31.65 -18.48 18.77
C GLY A 147 32.82 -17.52 18.53
N SER A 148 32.96 -16.96 17.32
CA SER A 148 33.93 -15.89 17.02
C SER A 148 33.25 -14.53 16.96
N VAL A 149 33.85 -13.53 17.62
CA VAL A 149 33.38 -12.13 17.54
C VAL A 149 34.13 -11.45 16.40
N LYS A 150 33.40 -11.06 15.35
CA LYS A 150 33.98 -10.33 14.20
C LYS A 150 33.14 -9.10 13.85
N TRP A 151 33.81 -8.01 13.47
CA TRP A 151 33.15 -6.86 12.86
C TRP A 151 32.93 -7.12 11.38
N VAL A 152 31.71 -6.91 10.90
CA VAL A 152 31.31 -7.14 9.51
C VAL A 152 30.78 -5.85 8.92
N HIS A 153 31.39 -5.41 7.82
CA HIS A 153 30.92 -4.27 7.05
C HIS A 153 29.59 -4.58 6.35
N CYS A 154 28.65 -3.64 6.44
CA CYS A 154 27.36 -3.72 5.80
C CYS A 154 27.38 -3.01 4.44
N LYS A 155 26.65 -3.56 3.46
CA LYS A 155 26.51 -2.94 2.11
C LYS A 155 25.80 -1.59 2.12
N LYS A 156 24.94 -1.36 3.12
CA LYS A 156 24.15 -0.16 3.30
C LYS A 156 24.07 0.15 4.79
N VAL A 157 23.98 1.43 5.13
CA VAL A 157 23.63 1.89 6.47
C VAL A 157 22.14 1.66 6.71
N TYR A 158 21.80 1.15 7.89
CA TYR A 158 20.44 1.00 8.39
C TYR A 158 20.42 1.09 9.91
N SER A 159 19.26 1.40 10.47
CA SER A 159 19.06 1.41 11.92
C SER A 159 19.08 0.00 12.51
N GLU A 160 20.01 -0.28 13.44
CA GLU A 160 19.97 -1.52 14.23
C GLU A 160 18.80 -1.52 15.21
N ALA A 161 18.38 -0.35 15.71
CA ALA A 161 17.17 -0.19 16.55
C ALA A 161 15.92 -0.73 15.84
N VAL A 162 15.75 -0.42 14.56
CA VAL A 162 14.59 -0.87 13.76
C VAL A 162 14.75 -2.31 13.28
N ARG A 163 15.97 -2.77 13.01
CA ARG A 163 16.22 -4.08 12.38
C ARG A 163 16.48 -5.19 13.39
N SER A 164 17.65 -5.22 14.01
CA SER A 164 18.05 -6.35 14.88
C SER A 164 17.57 -6.17 16.33
N MET A 165 17.36 -4.93 16.76
CA MET A 165 16.94 -4.57 18.13
C MET A 165 15.47 -4.18 18.20
N LYS A 166 14.65 -4.61 17.22
CA LYS A 166 13.21 -4.27 17.14
C LYS A 166 12.43 -4.59 18.42
N TYR A 167 12.83 -5.64 19.14
CA TYR A 167 12.18 -6.09 20.38
C TYR A 167 12.95 -5.68 21.65
N THR A 168 14.00 -4.87 21.49
CA THR A 168 14.79 -4.32 22.59
C THR A 168 14.46 -2.84 22.73
N PRO A 169 14.12 -2.36 23.94
CA PRO A 169 13.97 -0.93 24.19
C PRO A 169 15.18 -0.15 23.68
N SER A 170 14.94 0.74 22.73
CA SER A 170 15.99 1.45 21.98
C SER A 170 15.93 2.95 22.27
N TYR A 171 17.09 3.53 22.57
CA TYR A 171 17.25 4.91 23.01
C TYR A 171 18.36 5.59 22.21
N TYR A 172 18.32 6.92 22.17
CA TYR A 172 19.41 7.76 21.67
C TYR A 172 19.55 9.00 22.55
N SER A 173 20.73 9.64 22.54
CA SER A 173 20.95 10.91 23.26
C SER A 173 20.88 12.09 22.29
N ALA A 174 19.86 12.94 22.45
CA ALA A 174 19.77 14.19 21.68
C ALA A 174 20.92 15.15 22.02
N ALA A 175 21.42 15.12 23.27
CA ALA A 175 22.58 15.89 23.70
C ALA A 175 23.86 15.42 23.01
N SER A 176 24.07 14.10 22.89
CA SER A 176 25.23 13.56 22.18
C SER A 176 25.20 13.94 20.70
N ILE A 177 24.02 13.90 20.05
CA ILE A 177 23.87 14.35 18.65
C ILE A 177 24.26 15.82 18.52
N LYS A 178 23.70 16.71 19.36
CA LYS A 178 24.02 18.15 19.34
C LYS A 178 25.51 18.41 19.51
N SER A 179 26.17 17.69 20.41
CA SER A 179 27.61 17.79 20.63
C SER A 179 28.42 17.32 19.42
N ALA A 180 28.05 16.17 18.84
CA ALA A 180 28.72 15.57 17.69
C ALA A 180 28.63 16.45 16.43
N VAL A 181 27.44 16.98 16.12
CA VAL A 181 27.24 17.78 14.91
C VAL A 181 27.87 19.17 14.99
N ARG A 182 28.07 19.72 16.19
CA ARG A 182 28.57 21.09 16.40
C ARG A 182 29.92 21.33 15.71
N GLY A 183 29.98 22.30 14.82
CA GLY A 183 31.17 22.62 14.04
C GLY A 183 31.45 21.67 12.87
N THR A 184 30.50 20.80 12.53
CA THR A 184 30.54 19.95 11.34
C THR A 184 29.46 20.40 10.35
N PRO A 185 29.53 20.03 9.06
CA PRO A 185 28.45 20.29 8.11
C PRO A 185 27.08 19.71 8.52
N PHE A 186 27.08 18.64 9.32
CA PHE A 186 25.85 17.99 9.79
C PHE A 186 24.99 18.86 10.72
N GLN A 187 25.54 19.94 11.30
CA GLN A 187 24.73 20.86 12.12
C GLN A 187 23.65 21.58 11.30
N TYR A 188 23.81 21.65 9.98
CA TYR A 188 22.87 22.33 9.11
C TYR A 188 21.83 21.41 8.46
N CYS A 189 21.94 20.09 8.63
CA CYS A 189 21.08 19.12 7.97
C CYS A 189 19.64 19.06 8.52
N THR A 190 19.35 19.85 9.56
CA THR A 190 18.02 19.97 10.19
C THR A 190 17.44 18.65 10.68
N TRP A 191 18.29 17.79 11.23
CA TRP A 191 17.92 16.44 11.67
C TRP A 191 16.76 16.44 12.67
N GLU A 192 16.62 17.49 13.49
CA GLU A 192 15.56 17.63 14.51
C GLU A 192 14.15 17.69 13.92
N LYS A 193 14.01 18.03 12.63
CA LYS A 193 12.70 18.13 11.96
C LYS A 193 12.12 16.77 11.59
N TYR A 194 12.92 15.70 11.62
CA TYR A 194 12.47 14.37 11.25
C TYR A 194 12.07 13.57 12.48
N LYS A 195 10.85 13.02 12.47
CA LYS A 195 10.38 12.10 13.51
C LYS A 195 10.79 10.68 13.14
N LYS A 196 11.88 10.18 13.73
CA LYS A 196 12.40 8.83 13.49
C LYS A 196 12.80 8.15 14.81
N ALA A 197 12.90 6.82 14.80
CA ALA A 197 13.33 6.03 15.96
C ALA A 197 14.79 6.32 16.33
N ASP A 198 15.62 6.59 15.33
CA ASP A 198 16.96 7.15 15.45
C ASP A 198 17.30 7.99 14.21
N PHE A 199 18.51 8.55 14.15
CA PHE A 199 18.93 9.45 13.08
C PHE A 199 20.02 8.88 12.17
N VAL A 200 20.30 7.57 12.24
CA VAL A 200 21.36 6.92 11.44
C VAL A 200 21.09 7.11 9.94
N GLU A 201 19.88 6.85 9.50
CA GLU A 201 19.49 6.98 8.09
C GLU A 201 19.40 8.45 7.66
N VAL A 202 19.06 9.35 8.59
CA VAL A 202 19.04 10.80 8.34
C VAL A 202 20.46 11.30 8.08
N PHE A 203 21.44 10.92 8.91
CA PHE A 203 22.82 11.32 8.72
C PHE A 203 23.48 10.63 7.52
N ASP A 204 23.15 9.38 7.21
CA ASP A 204 23.58 8.74 5.94
C ASP A 204 23.00 9.45 4.71
N LEU A 205 21.73 9.87 4.77
CA LEU A 205 21.14 10.65 3.68
C LEU A 205 21.77 12.04 3.56
N ALA A 206 22.04 12.71 4.69
CA ALA A 206 22.70 14.01 4.74
C ALA A 206 24.12 13.96 4.16
N ALA A 207 24.90 12.96 4.57
CA ALA A 207 26.25 12.70 4.10
C ALA A 207 26.26 12.54 2.56
N ARG A 208 25.36 11.73 2.03
CA ARG A 208 25.26 11.48 0.57
C ARG A 208 24.74 12.67 -0.20
N TYR A 209 23.78 13.40 0.36
CA TYR A 209 23.02 14.43 -0.34
C TYR A 209 22.90 15.70 0.51
N PRO A 210 23.88 16.61 0.43
CA PRO A 210 23.84 17.91 1.12
C PRO A 210 22.59 18.74 0.84
N CYS A 211 21.92 18.50 -0.30
CA CYS A 211 20.71 19.21 -0.68
C CYS A 211 19.51 19.00 0.27
N ILE A 212 19.55 18.04 1.20
CA ILE A 212 18.46 17.86 2.17
C ILE A 212 18.26 19.09 3.06
N GLU A 213 19.34 19.81 3.39
CA GLU A 213 19.27 21.05 4.16
C GLU A 213 18.41 22.06 3.40
N PHE A 214 18.75 22.29 2.14
CA PHE A 214 18.02 23.22 1.28
C PHE A 214 16.55 22.81 1.16
N LEU A 215 16.26 21.55 0.85
CA LEU A 215 14.88 21.07 0.69
C LEU A 215 14.07 21.33 1.96
N THR A 216 14.63 21.04 3.11
CA THR A 216 13.94 21.19 4.40
C THR A 216 13.74 22.66 4.77
N LYS A 217 14.77 23.49 4.60
CA LYS A 217 14.69 24.95 4.84
C LYS A 217 13.76 25.65 3.85
N TYR A 218 13.64 25.13 2.63
CA TYR A 218 12.77 25.68 1.59
C TYR A 218 11.29 25.31 1.80
N GLY A 219 10.97 24.35 2.68
CA GLY A 219 9.61 23.88 2.95
C GLY A 219 9.22 22.60 2.19
N LEU A 220 10.19 21.90 1.59
CA LEU A 220 10.01 20.62 0.88
C LEU A 220 10.53 19.43 1.70
N GLY A 221 10.54 19.53 3.03
CA GLY A 221 11.05 18.49 3.93
C GLY A 221 10.30 17.16 3.81
N HIS A 222 9.01 17.19 3.42
CA HIS A 222 8.24 15.97 3.15
C HIS A 222 8.83 15.13 2.01
N LEU A 223 9.48 15.74 1.02
CA LEU A 223 10.17 15.00 -0.04
C LEU A 223 11.40 14.25 0.47
N VAL A 224 12.08 14.81 1.49
CA VAL A 224 13.17 14.13 2.19
C VAL A 224 12.61 12.97 3.02
N THR A 225 11.50 13.17 3.73
CA THR A 225 10.79 12.09 4.45
C THR A 225 10.39 10.95 3.51
N SER A 226 9.78 11.25 2.37
CA SER A 226 9.46 10.23 1.34
C SER A 226 10.70 9.46 0.90
N LYS A 227 11.84 10.12 0.75
CA LYS A 227 13.10 9.47 0.37
C LYS A 227 13.62 8.55 1.48
N LEU A 228 13.57 8.98 2.74
CA LEU A 228 13.94 8.17 3.91
C LEU A 228 13.05 6.93 4.05
N GLU A 229 11.76 7.04 3.71
CA GLU A 229 10.78 5.95 3.82
C GLU A 229 10.76 5.03 2.58
N GLY A 230 11.64 5.26 1.62
CA GLY A 230 11.69 4.46 0.38
C GLY A 230 10.53 4.72 -0.57
N GLN A 231 9.74 5.77 -0.38
CA GLN A 231 8.68 6.18 -1.29
C GLN A 231 9.24 6.73 -2.60
N ALA A 232 8.43 6.65 -3.66
CA ALA A 232 8.82 7.13 -4.98
C ALA A 232 8.94 8.67 -4.99
N THR A 233 10.08 9.17 -5.44
CA THR A 233 10.30 10.62 -5.65
C THR A 233 10.21 11.00 -7.13
N TYR A 234 9.74 10.09 -7.99
CA TYR A 234 9.45 10.26 -9.42
C TYR A 234 10.54 10.98 -10.23
N SER A 235 11.80 10.79 -9.83
CA SER A 235 12.95 11.53 -10.36
C SER A 235 12.78 13.05 -10.36
N ALA A 236 11.90 13.60 -9.51
CA ALA A 236 11.63 15.03 -9.38
C ALA A 236 12.82 15.77 -8.76
N ILE A 237 13.52 15.13 -7.83
CA ILE A 237 14.68 15.72 -7.16
C ILE A 237 15.97 15.18 -7.77
N ASN A 238 16.85 16.09 -8.18
CA ASN A 238 18.24 15.78 -8.46
C ASN A 238 19.05 15.86 -7.16
N TRP A 239 19.14 14.74 -6.44
CA TRP A 239 19.78 14.66 -5.13
C TRP A 239 21.27 15.04 -5.12
N ARG A 240 21.95 14.97 -6.27
CA ARG A 240 23.35 15.37 -6.44
C ARG A 240 23.52 16.82 -6.92
N GLY A 241 22.43 17.58 -7.01
CA GLY A 241 22.47 19.00 -7.38
C GLY A 241 23.23 19.83 -6.34
N LYS A 242 24.12 20.70 -6.81
CA LYS A 242 24.93 21.60 -5.95
C LYS A 242 24.27 22.96 -5.69
N THR A 243 23.27 23.33 -6.49
CA THR A 243 22.52 24.59 -6.35
C THR A 243 21.02 24.30 -6.29
N PRO A 244 20.22 25.16 -5.65
CA PRO A 244 18.76 25.00 -5.59
C PRO A 244 18.10 24.72 -6.95
N GLU A 245 18.52 25.43 -7.99
CA GLU A 245 18.03 25.31 -9.36
C GLU A 245 18.38 23.94 -9.94
N LYS A 246 19.59 23.44 -9.70
CA LYS A 246 20.02 22.11 -10.16
C LYS A 246 19.35 20.99 -9.38
N VAL A 247 19.04 21.19 -8.09
CA VAL A 247 18.35 20.22 -7.23
C VAL A 247 16.90 20.05 -7.68
N LEU A 248 16.18 21.16 -7.86
CA LEU A 248 14.77 21.14 -8.25
C LEU A 248 14.58 21.10 -9.78
N ARG A 249 15.63 21.32 -10.57
CA ARG A 249 15.55 21.49 -12.04
C ARG A 249 14.57 22.58 -12.45
N LEU A 250 14.58 23.69 -11.71
CA LEU A 250 13.70 24.84 -11.89
C LEU A 250 14.51 26.11 -12.01
N SER A 251 13.98 27.09 -12.73
CA SER A 251 14.51 28.44 -12.71
C SER A 251 14.18 29.15 -11.39
N LYS A 252 14.89 30.24 -11.08
CA LYS A 252 14.58 31.07 -9.90
C LYS A 252 13.16 31.64 -9.94
N SER A 253 12.65 32.00 -11.12
CA SER A 253 11.28 32.50 -11.29
C SER A 253 10.24 31.42 -11.01
N ASP A 254 10.44 30.19 -11.50
CA ASP A 254 9.55 29.06 -11.22
C ASP A 254 9.49 28.74 -9.72
N MET A 255 10.65 28.77 -9.05
CA MET A 255 10.76 28.57 -7.61
C MET A 255 10.03 29.65 -6.80
N LYS A 256 10.09 30.92 -7.25
CA LYS A 256 9.35 32.03 -6.63
C LYS A 256 7.84 31.86 -6.85
N ALA A 257 7.42 31.49 -8.06
CA ALA A 257 6.03 31.20 -8.38
C ALA A 257 5.48 30.03 -7.54
N MET A 258 6.31 29.01 -7.25
CA MET A 258 5.94 27.88 -6.41
C MET A 258 5.59 28.30 -4.98
N LYS A 259 6.33 29.25 -4.41
CA LYS A 259 6.02 29.79 -3.07
C LYS A 259 4.78 30.68 -3.09
N ALA A 260 4.54 31.39 -4.19
CA ALA A 260 3.39 32.27 -4.34
C ALA A 260 2.06 31.53 -4.52
N SER A 261 2.07 30.35 -5.17
CA SER A 261 0.85 29.60 -5.49
C SER A 261 0.11 29.02 -4.28
N LYS A 262 0.77 28.91 -3.11
CA LYS A 262 0.25 28.24 -1.91
C LYS A 262 -0.24 26.79 -2.15
N VAL A 263 0.10 26.19 -3.28
CA VAL A 263 -0.24 24.81 -3.63
C VAL A 263 0.68 23.86 -2.87
N SER A 264 0.13 22.76 -2.33
CA SER A 264 0.94 21.69 -1.75
C SER A 264 1.70 20.95 -2.86
N VAL A 265 3.02 21.11 -2.92
CA VAL A 265 3.84 20.53 -3.98
C VAL A 265 4.40 19.18 -3.54
N GLY A 266 3.74 18.11 -4.00
CA GLY A 266 4.26 16.74 -3.90
C GLY A 266 5.32 16.42 -4.95
N ALA A 267 5.94 15.24 -4.85
CA ALA A 267 6.95 14.78 -5.81
C ALA A 267 6.38 14.66 -7.24
N LEU A 268 5.15 14.15 -7.39
CA LEU A 268 4.45 14.05 -8.66
C LEU A 268 4.14 15.43 -9.26
N THR A 269 3.63 16.37 -8.45
CA THR A 269 3.35 17.74 -8.87
C THR A 269 4.62 18.43 -9.39
N LEU A 270 5.72 18.33 -8.64
CA LEU A 270 7.01 18.86 -9.06
C LEU A 270 7.47 18.23 -10.37
N ARG A 271 7.33 16.90 -10.51
CA ARG A 271 7.69 16.22 -11.75
C ARG A 271 6.82 16.64 -12.93
N CYS A 272 5.52 16.81 -12.72
CA CYS A 272 4.57 17.27 -13.73
C CYS A 272 4.95 18.66 -14.24
N PHE A 273 5.25 19.59 -13.33
CA PHE A 273 5.71 20.93 -13.68
C PHE A 273 7.05 20.93 -14.45
N GLN A 274 8.00 20.07 -14.07
CA GLN A 274 9.27 19.94 -14.81
C GLN A 274 9.05 19.42 -16.23
N LEU A 275 8.15 18.44 -16.40
CA LEU A 275 7.82 17.90 -17.72
C LEU A 275 7.07 18.92 -18.56
N SER A 276 6.20 19.73 -17.96
CA SER A 276 5.46 20.77 -18.69
C SER A 276 6.36 21.87 -19.26
N ARG A 277 7.48 22.16 -18.59
CA ARG A 277 8.51 23.06 -19.13
C ARG A 277 9.27 22.44 -20.31
N LYS A 278 9.46 21.12 -20.34
CA LYS A 278 10.17 20.42 -21.42
C LYS A 278 9.31 20.19 -22.65
N ASP A 279 8.03 19.86 -22.47
CA ASP A 279 7.11 19.56 -23.56
C ASP A 279 6.35 20.79 -24.11
N GLY A 280 6.63 21.98 -23.58
CA GLY A 280 6.06 23.24 -24.00
C GLY A 280 4.62 23.50 -23.52
N SER A 281 4.04 22.62 -22.69
CA SER A 281 2.71 22.83 -22.10
C SER A 281 2.68 23.94 -21.05
N ASN A 282 3.82 24.26 -20.43
CA ASN A 282 4.03 25.46 -19.60
C ASN A 282 2.99 25.70 -18.50
N TYR A 283 2.60 24.64 -17.79
CA TYR A 283 1.61 24.69 -16.71
C TYR A 283 1.93 25.70 -15.62
N THR A 284 0.87 26.26 -15.01
CA THR A 284 0.97 26.86 -13.68
C THR A 284 1.14 25.78 -12.61
N TRP A 285 1.43 26.15 -11.36
CA TRP A 285 1.55 25.18 -10.27
C TRP A 285 0.22 24.50 -9.93
N GLU A 286 -0.88 25.22 -10.06
CA GLU A 286 -2.25 24.70 -9.91
C GLU A 286 -2.58 23.70 -11.01
N GLU A 287 -2.24 24.02 -12.26
CA GLU A 287 -2.42 23.11 -13.40
C GLU A 287 -1.55 21.86 -13.25
N ALA A 288 -0.28 22.01 -12.87
CA ALA A 288 0.62 20.89 -12.62
C ALA A 288 0.13 20.00 -11.47
N SER A 289 -0.46 20.58 -10.41
CA SER A 289 -1.07 19.81 -9.33
C SER A 289 -2.25 18.99 -9.83
N THR A 290 -3.13 19.62 -10.60
CA THR A 290 -4.34 19.02 -11.17
C THR A 290 -4.01 17.91 -12.18
N MET A 291 -2.94 18.07 -12.96
CA MET A 291 -2.53 17.14 -14.01
C MET A 291 -1.52 16.08 -13.54
N SER A 292 -1.09 16.14 -12.28
CA SER A 292 0.01 15.30 -11.77
C SER A 292 -0.34 13.81 -11.72
N ASP A 293 -1.62 13.46 -11.60
CA ASP A 293 -2.12 12.09 -11.55
C ASP A 293 -2.02 11.36 -12.90
N LEU A 294 -1.88 12.09 -14.00
CA LEU A 294 -1.60 11.53 -15.33
C LEU A 294 -0.23 10.85 -15.41
N LEU A 295 0.67 11.14 -14.47
CA LEU A 295 1.99 10.50 -14.39
C LEU A 295 1.97 9.17 -13.61
N SER A 296 0.83 8.76 -13.05
CA SER A 296 0.70 7.41 -12.50
C SER A 296 0.78 6.36 -13.61
N ASP A 297 1.33 5.19 -13.30
CA ASP A 297 1.61 4.15 -14.32
C ASP A 297 0.37 3.80 -15.16
N TYR A 298 -0.79 3.66 -14.52
CA TYR A 298 -2.06 3.39 -15.21
C TYR A 298 -2.48 4.53 -16.14
N ASN A 299 -2.58 5.77 -15.62
CA ASN A 299 -3.03 6.91 -16.42
C ASN A 299 -2.03 7.26 -17.54
N ALA A 300 -0.73 7.09 -17.30
CA ALA A 300 0.29 7.33 -18.31
C ALA A 300 0.16 6.34 -19.47
N SER A 301 -0.07 5.06 -19.18
CA SER A 301 -0.34 4.03 -20.18
C SER A 301 -1.61 4.34 -20.98
N GLU A 302 -2.70 4.66 -20.29
CA GLU A 302 -3.97 4.99 -20.93
C GLU A 302 -3.87 6.26 -21.80
N LEU A 303 -3.14 7.28 -21.34
CA LEU A 303 -2.91 8.49 -22.11
C LEU A 303 -2.09 8.21 -23.38
N LEU A 304 -1.10 7.32 -23.33
CA LEU A 304 -0.34 6.88 -24.50
C LEU A 304 -1.24 6.10 -25.48
N ASN A 305 -2.08 5.20 -24.99
CA ASN A 305 -3.03 4.45 -25.81
C ASN A 305 -4.00 5.37 -26.55
N LEU A 306 -4.43 6.46 -25.92
CA LEU A 306 -5.28 7.47 -26.56
C LEU A 306 -4.51 8.48 -27.41
N GLY A 307 -3.17 8.50 -27.33
CA GLY A 307 -2.30 9.32 -28.15
C GLY A 307 -2.37 8.99 -29.65
N ILE A 308 -3.01 7.87 -30.03
CA ILE A 308 -3.31 7.55 -31.43
C ILE A 308 -4.31 8.54 -32.07
N HIS A 309 -5.16 9.18 -31.26
CA HIS A 309 -6.22 10.05 -31.78
C HIS A 309 -5.74 11.48 -31.99
N ALA A 310 -4.74 11.95 -31.23
CA ALA A 310 -4.21 13.29 -31.33
C ALA A 310 -2.85 13.44 -30.62
N PRO A 311 -2.05 14.46 -30.97
CA PRO A 311 -0.82 14.76 -30.24
C PRO A 311 -1.08 15.00 -28.75
N ILE A 312 -0.22 14.43 -27.89
CA ILE A 312 -0.36 14.47 -26.42
C ILE A 312 -0.53 15.91 -25.90
N LEU A 313 0.16 16.89 -26.49
CA LEU A 313 0.03 18.30 -26.10
C LEU A 313 -1.39 18.85 -26.34
N VAL A 314 -2.04 18.44 -27.43
CA VAL A 314 -3.43 18.82 -27.74
C VAL A 314 -4.38 18.20 -26.73
N ILE A 315 -4.21 16.90 -26.43
CA ILE A 315 -5.00 16.18 -25.42
C ILE A 315 -4.87 16.85 -24.04
N LYS A 316 -3.65 17.15 -23.62
CA LYS A 316 -3.37 17.85 -22.36
C LYS A 316 -4.04 19.22 -22.26
N ARG A 317 -3.99 20.02 -23.33
CA ARG A 317 -4.69 21.32 -23.39
C ARG A 317 -6.21 21.15 -23.31
N TYR A 318 -6.74 20.14 -24.00
CA TYR A 318 -8.15 19.79 -23.92
C TYR A 318 -8.56 19.40 -22.50
N PHE A 319 -7.75 18.59 -21.79
CA PHE A 319 -8.04 18.20 -20.42
C PHE A 319 -8.12 19.40 -19.49
N LEU A 320 -7.15 20.32 -19.55
CA LEU A 320 -7.20 21.56 -18.78
C LEU A 320 -8.45 22.39 -19.08
N LYS A 321 -8.87 22.46 -20.35
CA LYS A 321 -10.11 23.15 -20.76
C LYS A 321 -11.35 22.50 -20.13
N GLN A 322 -11.43 21.17 -20.11
CA GLN A 322 -12.55 20.44 -19.52
C GLN A 322 -12.61 20.61 -17.99
N ILE A 323 -11.45 20.56 -17.30
CA ILE A 323 -11.37 20.78 -15.85
C ILE A 323 -11.84 22.20 -15.49
N LYS A 324 -11.36 23.22 -16.22
CA LYS A 324 -11.76 24.61 -15.99
C LYS A 324 -13.25 24.83 -16.21
N ARG A 325 -13.86 24.11 -17.16
CA ARG A 325 -15.27 24.22 -17.51
C ARG A 325 -16.19 23.54 -16.51
N VAL A 326 -15.91 22.29 -16.14
CA VAL A 326 -16.79 21.47 -15.30
C VAL A 326 -16.07 21.09 -14.00
N LYS A 327 -15.64 22.10 -13.24
CA LYS A 327 -14.88 21.92 -11.99
C LYS A 327 -15.58 21.02 -10.95
N SER A 328 -16.91 20.98 -10.97
CA SER A 328 -17.70 20.10 -10.09
C SER A 328 -17.49 18.61 -10.40
N ARG A 329 -17.19 18.28 -11.66
CA ARG A 329 -17.03 16.90 -12.14
C ARG A 329 -15.58 16.48 -12.28
N TYR A 330 -14.74 17.35 -12.83
CA TYR A 330 -13.35 17.06 -13.12
C TYR A 330 -12.43 17.79 -12.16
N ARG A 331 -11.83 17.04 -11.24
CA ARG A 331 -10.88 17.55 -10.24
C ARG A 331 -9.44 17.30 -10.64
N SER A 332 -9.19 16.34 -11.53
CA SER A 332 -7.85 16.01 -12.01
C SER A 332 -7.83 15.67 -13.51
N GLY A 333 -6.61 15.55 -14.07
CA GLY A 333 -6.42 15.08 -15.44
C GLY A 333 -6.91 13.65 -15.65
N GLY A 334 -6.75 12.78 -14.65
CA GLY A 334 -7.24 11.40 -14.69
C GLY A 334 -8.77 11.30 -14.79
N ASP A 335 -9.53 12.18 -14.12
CA ASP A 335 -11.00 12.18 -14.24
C ASP A 335 -11.46 12.43 -15.68
N VAL A 336 -10.79 13.37 -16.36
CA VAL A 336 -11.04 13.69 -17.76
C VAL A 336 -10.60 12.54 -18.65
N LEU A 337 -9.43 11.96 -18.40
CA LEU A 337 -8.91 10.81 -19.15
C LEU A 337 -9.91 9.65 -19.17
N ILE A 338 -10.43 9.26 -18.00
CA ILE A 338 -11.40 8.17 -17.87
C ILE A 338 -12.67 8.51 -18.64
N SER A 339 -13.22 9.70 -18.42
CA SER A 339 -14.48 10.12 -19.07
C SER A 339 -14.33 10.24 -20.58
N TRP A 340 -13.17 10.70 -21.05
CA TRP A 340 -12.89 10.84 -22.47
C TRP A 340 -12.72 9.48 -23.14
N ARG A 341 -11.97 8.57 -22.51
CA ARG A 341 -11.85 7.18 -22.99
C ARG A 341 -13.21 6.50 -23.11
N ASP A 342 -14.04 6.59 -22.08
CA ASP A 342 -15.36 5.95 -22.05
C ASP A 342 -16.29 6.55 -23.12
N TYR A 343 -16.29 7.88 -23.25
CA TYR A 343 -16.99 8.58 -24.33
C TYR A 343 -16.52 8.14 -25.73
N LEU A 344 -15.22 8.01 -25.98
CA LEU A 344 -14.70 7.56 -27.28
C LEU A 344 -15.10 6.12 -27.57
N ARG A 345 -15.11 5.24 -26.56
CA ARG A 345 -15.61 3.86 -26.70
C ARG A 345 -17.08 3.84 -27.11
N GLU A 346 -17.92 4.61 -26.43
CA GLU A 346 -19.35 4.73 -26.76
C GLU A 346 -19.58 5.35 -28.14
N CYS A 347 -18.76 6.32 -28.54
CA CYS A 347 -18.83 6.89 -29.89
C CYS A 347 -18.56 5.84 -30.97
N ARG A 348 -17.56 4.96 -30.77
CA ARG A 348 -17.32 3.84 -31.71
C ARG A 348 -18.51 2.89 -31.76
N GLU A 349 -19.10 2.56 -30.61
CA GLU A 349 -20.27 1.68 -30.54
C GLU A 349 -21.51 2.29 -31.22
N LEU A 350 -21.66 3.62 -31.16
CA LEU A 350 -22.70 4.37 -31.86
C LEU A 350 -22.37 4.64 -33.34
N GLY A 351 -21.23 4.16 -33.85
CA GLY A 351 -20.81 4.37 -35.24
C GLY A 351 -20.44 5.82 -35.56
N LYS A 352 -20.10 6.63 -34.55
CA LYS A 352 -19.66 8.02 -34.76
C LYS A 352 -18.22 8.04 -35.27
N ASP A 353 -17.99 8.94 -36.23
CA ASP A 353 -16.68 9.17 -36.83
C ASP A 353 -15.76 9.96 -35.88
N LEU A 354 -14.74 9.28 -35.35
CA LEU A 354 -13.75 9.86 -34.43
C LEU A 354 -12.69 10.72 -35.13
N THR A 355 -12.66 10.76 -36.46
CA THR A 355 -11.74 11.65 -37.20
C THR A 355 -12.22 13.10 -37.19
N LYS A 356 -13.52 13.33 -36.93
CA LYS A 356 -14.11 14.66 -36.82
C LYS A 356 -13.75 15.30 -35.49
N GLU A 357 -13.12 16.46 -35.53
CA GLU A 357 -12.66 17.18 -34.34
C GLU A 357 -13.80 17.44 -33.33
N ALA A 358 -15.00 17.82 -33.81
CA ALA A 358 -16.16 18.06 -32.94
C ALA A 358 -16.64 16.79 -32.20
N VAL A 359 -16.38 15.61 -32.75
CA VAL A 359 -16.67 14.32 -32.11
C VAL A 359 -15.54 13.94 -31.18
N LEU A 360 -14.28 14.09 -31.61
CA LEU A 360 -13.10 13.71 -30.84
C LEU A 360 -12.91 14.59 -29.59
N PHE A 361 -13.10 15.90 -29.73
CA PHE A 361 -12.95 16.91 -28.68
C PHE A 361 -14.25 17.69 -28.48
N PRO A 362 -15.30 17.07 -27.92
CA PRO A 362 -16.54 17.76 -27.65
C PRO A 362 -16.29 18.96 -26.73
N ASN A 363 -16.96 20.08 -27.01
CA ASN A 363 -16.73 21.31 -26.26
C ASN A 363 -17.03 21.13 -24.75
N ASP A 364 -18.06 20.34 -24.42
CA ASP A 364 -18.36 19.85 -23.08
C ASP A 364 -18.33 18.31 -23.07
N LEU A 365 -17.25 17.75 -22.52
CA LEU A 365 -17.08 16.31 -22.45
C LEU A 365 -18.12 15.64 -21.56
N HIS A 366 -18.48 16.28 -20.44
CA HIS A 366 -19.38 15.66 -19.48
C HIS A 366 -20.76 15.47 -20.09
N ARG A 367 -21.29 16.51 -20.71
CA ARG A 367 -22.58 16.46 -21.41
C ARG A 367 -22.55 15.47 -22.57
N ALA A 368 -21.51 15.52 -23.40
CA ALA A 368 -21.37 14.60 -24.54
C ALA A 368 -21.30 13.13 -24.10
N HIS A 369 -20.60 12.84 -23.00
CA HIS A 369 -20.55 11.51 -22.40
C HIS A 369 -21.91 11.06 -21.85
N GLN A 370 -22.65 11.93 -21.15
CA GLN A 370 -23.99 11.60 -20.67
C GLN A 370 -24.95 11.27 -21.83
N GLU A 371 -24.92 12.07 -22.89
CA GLU A 371 -25.74 11.85 -24.08
C GLU A 371 -25.36 10.55 -24.81
N SER A 372 -24.06 10.25 -24.96
CA SER A 372 -23.62 9.00 -25.57
C SER A 372 -23.97 7.79 -24.72
N SER A 373 -23.80 7.85 -23.39
CA SER A 373 -24.14 6.74 -22.50
C SER A 373 -25.63 6.40 -22.55
N GLN A 374 -26.50 7.42 -22.60
CA GLN A 374 -27.94 7.22 -22.77
C GLN A 374 -28.27 6.55 -24.09
N LYS A 375 -27.72 7.04 -25.21
CA LYS A 375 -27.94 6.46 -26.54
C LYS A 375 -27.42 5.04 -26.66
N THR A 376 -26.23 4.78 -26.11
CA THR A 376 -25.62 3.45 -26.07
C THR A 376 -26.46 2.48 -25.24
N LYS A 377 -26.99 2.93 -24.10
CA LYS A 377 -27.91 2.12 -23.28
C LYS A 377 -29.16 1.73 -24.07
N LEU A 378 -29.82 2.70 -24.70
CA LEU A 378 -31.01 2.44 -25.53
C LEU A 378 -30.72 1.46 -26.68
N LYS A 379 -29.57 1.63 -27.36
CA LYS A 379 -29.13 0.71 -28.42
C LYS A 379 -28.95 -0.70 -27.89
N ARG A 380 -28.18 -0.88 -26.80
CA ARG A 380 -27.96 -2.18 -26.16
C ARG A 380 -29.25 -2.83 -25.71
N ASP A 381 -30.15 -2.08 -25.09
CA ASP A 381 -31.46 -2.60 -24.64
C ASP A 381 -32.27 -3.08 -25.85
N SER A 382 -32.28 -2.32 -26.96
CA SER A 382 -32.96 -2.73 -28.20
C SER A 382 -32.34 -3.98 -28.86
N GLU A 383 -31.01 -4.10 -28.83
CA GLU A 383 -30.29 -5.26 -29.37
C GLU A 383 -30.51 -6.50 -28.52
N VAL A 384 -30.57 -6.35 -27.18
CA VAL A 384 -30.90 -7.43 -26.25
C VAL A 384 -32.32 -7.92 -26.51
N ILE A 385 -33.30 -7.03 -26.66
CA ILE A 385 -34.69 -7.41 -26.96
C ILE A 385 -34.77 -8.16 -28.30
N LYS A 386 -34.15 -7.64 -29.36
CA LYS A 386 -34.10 -8.30 -30.67
C LYS A 386 -33.42 -9.67 -30.60
N GLY A 387 -32.29 -9.76 -29.91
CA GLY A 387 -31.54 -11.01 -29.74
C GLY A 387 -32.32 -12.05 -28.96
N ILE A 388 -33.08 -11.65 -27.92
CA ILE A 388 -33.97 -12.56 -27.18
C ILE A 388 -35.07 -13.09 -28.09
N LEU A 389 -35.74 -12.24 -28.87
CA LEU A 389 -36.79 -12.66 -29.79
C LEU A 389 -36.26 -13.63 -30.87
N GLN A 390 -35.11 -13.31 -31.45
CA GLN A 390 -34.45 -14.19 -32.42
C GLN A 390 -34.06 -15.52 -31.79
N ARG A 391 -33.44 -15.49 -30.59
CA ARG A 391 -33.02 -16.71 -29.90
C ARG A 391 -34.21 -17.57 -29.51
N ALA A 392 -35.29 -16.96 -29.02
CA ALA A 392 -36.52 -17.66 -28.73
C ALA A 392 -37.11 -18.35 -29.97
N ALA A 393 -37.04 -17.72 -31.14
CA ALA A 393 -37.46 -18.31 -32.41
C ALA A 393 -36.55 -19.49 -32.82
N GLU A 394 -35.23 -19.35 -32.74
CA GLU A 394 -34.25 -20.42 -33.02
C GLU A 394 -34.44 -21.65 -32.11
N LEU A 395 -34.87 -21.42 -30.87
CA LEU A 395 -35.06 -22.47 -29.88
C LEU A 395 -36.47 -23.08 -29.89
N GLN A 396 -37.42 -22.58 -30.68
CA GLN A 396 -38.77 -23.16 -30.80
C GLN A 396 -38.77 -24.68 -31.10
N PRO A 397 -37.88 -25.24 -31.95
CA PRO A 397 -37.84 -26.68 -32.21
C PRO A 397 -37.53 -27.56 -30.98
N TYR A 398 -37.02 -26.96 -29.89
CA TYR A 398 -36.77 -27.65 -28.62
C TYR A 398 -38.00 -27.69 -27.72
N HIS A 399 -39.14 -27.15 -28.16
CA HIS A 399 -40.40 -27.36 -27.48
C HIS A 399 -40.62 -28.86 -27.24
N PHE A 400 -41.00 -29.21 -26.02
CA PHE A 400 -41.09 -30.59 -25.58
C PHE A 400 -42.18 -30.74 -24.52
N GLU A 401 -43.02 -31.75 -24.69
CA GLU A 401 -44.07 -32.11 -23.73
C GLU A 401 -43.92 -33.59 -23.37
N HIS A 402 -44.08 -33.90 -22.09
CA HIS A 402 -44.01 -35.26 -21.57
C HIS A 402 -44.60 -35.31 -20.15
N GLU A 403 -45.44 -36.31 -19.87
CA GLU A 403 -46.00 -36.59 -18.54
C GLU A 403 -46.55 -35.34 -17.81
N GLY A 404 -47.42 -34.56 -18.48
CA GLY A 404 -48.09 -33.40 -17.87
C GLY A 404 -47.23 -32.13 -17.75
N LEU A 405 -45.98 -32.16 -18.21
CA LEU A 405 -45.07 -31.01 -18.23
C LEU A 405 -44.75 -30.57 -19.66
N SER A 406 -44.51 -29.27 -19.84
CA SER A 406 -44.06 -28.67 -21.10
C SER A 406 -42.79 -27.83 -20.90
N LEU A 407 -41.96 -27.76 -21.93
CA LEU A 407 -40.74 -26.97 -22.02
C LEU A 407 -40.84 -26.05 -23.23
N ARG A 408 -40.59 -24.75 -23.02
CA ARG A 408 -40.47 -23.78 -24.12
C ARG A 408 -39.34 -22.78 -23.86
N PRO A 409 -38.72 -22.21 -24.90
CA PRO A 409 -37.76 -21.12 -24.69
C PRO A 409 -38.45 -19.90 -24.08
N CYS A 410 -37.70 -19.12 -23.30
CA CYS A 410 -38.16 -17.82 -22.83
C CYS A 410 -38.33 -16.87 -24.03
N ALA A 411 -39.50 -16.26 -24.17
CA ALA A 411 -39.91 -15.56 -25.38
C ALA A 411 -39.50 -14.08 -25.37
N THR A 412 -39.57 -13.41 -24.22
CA THR A 412 -39.28 -11.98 -24.12
C THR A 412 -38.40 -11.64 -22.92
N ASN A 413 -37.86 -10.43 -22.93
CA ASN A 413 -37.09 -9.88 -21.82
C ASN A 413 -37.99 -9.70 -20.59
N GLU A 414 -39.21 -9.21 -20.77
CA GLU A 414 -40.21 -9.00 -19.72
C GLU A 414 -40.58 -10.32 -19.04
N GLU A 415 -40.75 -11.39 -19.83
CA GLU A 415 -41.02 -12.73 -19.32
C GLU A 415 -39.84 -13.25 -18.47
N LEU A 416 -38.61 -13.07 -18.93
CA LEU A 416 -37.41 -13.49 -18.19
C LEU A 416 -37.29 -12.78 -16.83
N PHE A 417 -37.63 -11.50 -16.78
CA PHE A 417 -37.66 -10.72 -15.53
C PHE A 417 -38.82 -11.15 -14.61
N ALA A 418 -40.02 -11.35 -15.15
CA ALA A 418 -41.19 -11.81 -14.40
C ALA A 418 -40.98 -13.21 -13.81
N GLU A 419 -40.36 -14.10 -14.57
CA GLU A 419 -39.98 -15.45 -14.15
C GLU A 419 -39.06 -15.40 -12.92
N GLY A 420 -37.97 -14.63 -13.01
CA GLY A 420 -37.01 -14.51 -11.92
C GLY A 420 -37.60 -13.89 -10.65
N LYS A 421 -38.49 -12.91 -10.81
CA LYS A 421 -39.22 -12.29 -9.69
C LYS A 421 -40.15 -13.29 -9.00
N THR A 422 -40.92 -14.04 -9.77
CA THR A 422 -41.94 -14.98 -9.26
C THR A 422 -41.29 -16.19 -8.59
N LEU A 423 -40.28 -16.77 -9.23
CA LEU A 423 -39.54 -17.92 -8.69
C LEU A 423 -38.45 -17.52 -7.69
N LYS A 424 -38.27 -16.21 -7.41
CA LYS A 424 -37.27 -15.65 -6.50
C LYS A 424 -35.84 -16.12 -6.80
N HIS A 425 -35.47 -16.13 -8.08
CA HIS A 425 -34.12 -16.47 -8.54
C HIS A 425 -33.61 -15.55 -9.65
N CYS A 426 -32.29 -15.45 -9.78
CA CYS A 426 -31.62 -14.39 -10.55
C CYS A 426 -31.59 -14.59 -12.08
N VAL A 427 -32.59 -15.24 -12.68
CA VAL A 427 -32.58 -15.54 -14.13
C VAL A 427 -32.70 -14.27 -15.00
N GLY A 428 -33.35 -13.21 -14.52
CA GLY A 428 -33.44 -11.93 -15.23
C GLY A 428 -32.07 -11.30 -15.57
N GLY A 429 -31.02 -11.61 -14.80
CA GLY A 429 -29.65 -11.14 -15.08
C GLY A 429 -28.99 -11.80 -16.30
N TYR A 430 -29.61 -12.83 -16.87
CA TYR A 430 -29.05 -13.58 -17.99
C TYR A 430 -29.48 -13.02 -19.36
N ALA A 431 -30.34 -12.00 -19.41
CA ALA A 431 -30.85 -11.41 -20.65
C ALA A 431 -29.77 -11.12 -21.71
N PRO A 432 -28.62 -10.47 -21.41
CA PRO A 432 -27.58 -10.24 -22.42
C PRO A 432 -26.84 -11.50 -22.87
N LYS A 433 -26.76 -12.54 -22.03
CA LYS A 433 -26.13 -13.83 -22.39
C LYS A 433 -27.05 -14.65 -23.28
N TYR A 434 -28.34 -14.69 -22.91
CA TYR A 434 -29.39 -15.34 -23.70
C TYR A 434 -29.53 -14.69 -25.08
N ALA A 435 -29.58 -13.35 -25.14
CA ALA A 435 -29.68 -12.59 -26.39
C ALA A 435 -28.52 -12.88 -27.38
N ARG A 436 -27.33 -13.22 -26.89
CA ARG A 436 -26.15 -13.53 -27.71
C ARG A 436 -25.89 -15.03 -27.90
N GLY A 437 -26.80 -15.89 -27.42
CA GLY A 437 -26.67 -17.34 -27.51
C GLY A 437 -25.57 -17.96 -26.64
N ALA A 438 -25.04 -17.23 -25.66
CA ALA A 438 -24.03 -17.76 -24.73
C ALA A 438 -24.62 -18.70 -23.68
N CYS A 439 -25.94 -18.66 -23.50
CA CYS A 439 -26.72 -19.67 -22.80
C CYS A 439 -28.13 -19.71 -23.39
N ASP A 440 -28.81 -20.84 -23.24
CA ASP A 440 -30.19 -21.06 -23.65
C ASP A 440 -31.06 -21.18 -22.40
N ILE A 441 -32.14 -20.40 -22.34
CA ILE A 441 -33.05 -20.37 -21.19
C ILE A 441 -34.39 -20.93 -21.62
N PHE A 442 -34.76 -22.04 -20.98
CA PHE A 442 -36.04 -22.69 -21.15
C PHE A 442 -36.87 -22.59 -19.88
N LEU A 443 -38.18 -22.46 -20.08
CA LEU A 443 -39.19 -22.38 -19.05
C LEU A 443 -39.97 -23.70 -19.05
N ILE A 444 -40.01 -24.37 -17.91
CA ILE A 444 -40.81 -25.57 -17.69
C ILE A 444 -42.14 -25.14 -17.06
N ARG A 445 -43.23 -25.73 -17.53
CA ARG A 445 -44.60 -25.46 -17.09
C ARG A 445 -45.38 -26.75 -16.87
N LEU A 446 -46.44 -26.66 -16.06
CA LEU A 446 -47.49 -27.67 -16.05
C LEU A 446 -48.39 -27.41 -17.26
N ILE A 447 -48.79 -28.47 -17.98
CA ILE A 447 -49.66 -28.34 -19.16
C ILE A 447 -51.00 -27.69 -18.80
N ASP A 448 -51.54 -28.00 -17.63
CA ASP A 448 -52.81 -27.43 -17.13
C ASP A 448 -52.67 -25.99 -16.62
N SER A 449 -51.45 -25.45 -16.56
CA SER A 449 -51.18 -24.07 -16.10
C SER A 449 -49.95 -23.49 -16.81
N PRO A 450 -50.03 -23.27 -18.14
CA PRO A 450 -48.88 -22.90 -18.97
C PRO A 450 -48.33 -21.49 -18.68
N ASP A 451 -49.15 -20.62 -18.10
CA ASP A 451 -48.77 -19.25 -17.73
C ASP A 451 -48.18 -19.14 -16.32
N ALA A 452 -48.26 -20.20 -15.51
CA ALA A 452 -47.75 -20.19 -14.14
C ALA A 452 -46.26 -20.60 -14.09
N PRO A 453 -45.36 -19.73 -13.60
CA PRO A 453 -43.95 -20.09 -13.42
C PRO A 453 -43.78 -21.33 -12.54
N PHE A 454 -42.99 -22.30 -13.01
CA PHE A 454 -42.77 -23.56 -12.29
C PHE A 454 -41.27 -23.86 -12.11
N TYR A 455 -40.54 -24.10 -13.21
CA TYR A 455 -39.09 -24.28 -13.21
C TYR A 455 -38.44 -23.54 -14.38
N THR A 456 -37.20 -23.10 -14.19
CA THR A 456 -36.36 -22.51 -15.24
C THR A 456 -35.11 -23.37 -15.45
N MET A 457 -34.76 -23.64 -16.70
CA MET A 457 -33.64 -24.49 -17.09
C MET A 457 -32.65 -23.72 -17.98
N GLU A 458 -31.37 -23.75 -17.60
CA GLU A 458 -30.28 -23.20 -18.40
C GLU A 458 -29.52 -24.33 -19.10
N VAL A 459 -29.35 -24.18 -20.41
CA VAL A 459 -28.59 -25.09 -21.27
C VAL A 459 -27.43 -24.31 -21.88
N ILE A 460 -26.22 -24.87 -21.81
CA ILE A 460 -25.02 -24.30 -22.46
C ILE A 460 -24.39 -25.42 -23.28
N ASP A 461 -24.10 -25.16 -24.56
CA ASP A 461 -23.50 -26.13 -25.49
C ASP A 461 -24.23 -27.48 -25.53
N GLY A 462 -25.57 -27.46 -25.47
CA GLY A 462 -26.40 -28.66 -25.49
C GLY A 462 -26.35 -29.49 -24.21
N LYS A 463 -25.84 -28.94 -23.09
CA LYS A 463 -25.84 -29.56 -21.77
C LYS A 463 -26.67 -28.75 -20.79
N VAL A 464 -27.54 -29.42 -20.03
CA VAL A 464 -28.28 -28.78 -18.93
C VAL A 464 -27.31 -28.47 -17.80
N ILE A 465 -27.10 -27.18 -17.53
CA ILE A 465 -26.20 -26.71 -16.46
C ILE A 465 -26.97 -26.57 -15.15
N GLN A 466 -28.20 -26.08 -15.22
CA GLN A 466 -29.06 -25.96 -14.05
C GLN A 466 -30.54 -26.03 -14.43
N CYS A 467 -31.34 -26.55 -13.51
CA CYS A 467 -32.80 -26.50 -13.54
C CYS A 467 -33.29 -26.19 -12.11
N ARG A 468 -33.97 -25.05 -11.92
CA ARG A 468 -34.31 -24.48 -10.61
C ARG A 468 -35.76 -24.04 -10.57
N GLY A 469 -36.44 -24.34 -9.46
CA GLY A 469 -37.78 -23.87 -9.15
C GLY A 469 -37.76 -22.76 -8.10
N PHE A 470 -38.91 -22.51 -7.48
CA PHE A 470 -39.08 -21.44 -6.48
C PHE A 470 -38.00 -21.48 -5.38
N GLY A 471 -37.35 -20.33 -5.15
CA GLY A 471 -36.32 -20.16 -4.12
C GLY A 471 -35.03 -20.95 -4.39
N ASN A 472 -34.67 -21.16 -5.67
CA ASN A 472 -33.52 -21.98 -6.10
C ASN A 472 -33.61 -23.47 -5.72
N LYS A 473 -34.82 -23.97 -5.41
CA LYS A 473 -35.03 -25.39 -5.12
C LYS A 473 -34.68 -26.25 -6.34
N GLY A 474 -34.11 -27.43 -6.08
CA GLY A 474 -33.77 -28.41 -7.11
C GLY A 474 -35.01 -29.07 -7.73
N MET A 475 -34.78 -29.90 -8.74
CA MET A 475 -35.83 -30.67 -9.42
C MET A 475 -36.50 -31.67 -8.48
N THR A 476 -37.83 -31.75 -8.52
CA THR A 476 -38.58 -32.90 -8.00
C THR A 476 -38.31 -34.15 -8.85
N PRO A 477 -38.65 -35.36 -8.37
CA PRO A 477 -38.51 -36.58 -9.18
C PRO A 477 -39.19 -36.47 -10.56
N ALA A 478 -40.43 -35.97 -10.60
CA ALA A 478 -41.17 -35.77 -11.85
C ALA A 478 -40.47 -34.79 -12.83
N VAL A 479 -39.94 -33.66 -12.32
CA VAL A 479 -39.21 -32.70 -13.15
C VAL A 479 -37.88 -33.29 -13.63
N ARG A 480 -37.23 -34.13 -12.83
CA ARG A 480 -35.99 -34.80 -13.22
C ARG A 480 -36.24 -35.78 -14.37
N GLU A 481 -37.26 -36.61 -14.26
CA GLU A 481 -37.65 -37.55 -15.31
C GLU A 481 -38.00 -36.82 -16.62
N PHE A 482 -38.73 -35.71 -16.53
CA PHE A 482 -39.00 -34.83 -17.67
C PHE A 482 -37.74 -34.28 -18.32
N VAL A 483 -36.80 -33.75 -17.52
CA VAL A 483 -35.52 -33.22 -18.00
C VAL A 483 -34.66 -34.30 -18.66
N ASP A 484 -34.62 -35.50 -18.09
CA ASP A 484 -33.88 -36.65 -18.64
C ASP A 484 -34.49 -37.07 -20.01
N ALA A 485 -35.82 -37.14 -20.10
CA ALA A 485 -36.52 -37.42 -21.35
C ALA A 485 -36.24 -36.34 -22.43
N PHE A 486 -36.17 -35.07 -22.04
CA PHE A 486 -35.79 -33.97 -22.93
C PHE A 486 -34.35 -34.11 -23.42
N ILE A 487 -33.39 -34.39 -22.53
CA ILE A 487 -31.98 -34.59 -22.88
C ILE A 487 -31.83 -35.71 -23.92
N GLU A 488 -32.47 -36.86 -23.69
CA GLU A 488 -32.45 -38.01 -24.62
C GLU A 488 -33.06 -37.65 -25.98
N LYS A 489 -34.25 -37.06 -25.99
CA LYS A 489 -35.03 -36.89 -27.24
C LYS A 489 -34.60 -35.69 -28.07
N LYS A 490 -34.15 -34.60 -27.44
CA LYS A 490 -33.88 -33.31 -28.11
C LYS A 490 -32.41 -32.89 -28.10
N LEU A 491 -31.65 -33.20 -27.05
CA LEU A 491 -30.23 -32.81 -26.96
C LEU A 491 -29.27 -33.87 -27.51
N LYS A 492 -29.45 -35.17 -27.19
CA LYS A 492 -28.57 -36.25 -27.67
C LYS A 492 -28.68 -36.51 -29.18
N LYS A 493 -29.88 -36.52 -29.75
CA LYS A 493 -30.09 -36.66 -31.21
C LYS A 493 -29.40 -35.57 -32.05
N LYS A 494 -29.13 -34.40 -31.46
CA LYS A 494 -28.40 -33.31 -32.12
C LYS A 494 -26.88 -33.49 -32.06
N ILE A 495 -26.34 -33.97 -30.94
CA ILE A 495 -24.90 -34.29 -30.82
C ILE A 495 -24.50 -35.37 -31.83
N GLU A 496 -25.38 -36.35 -32.04
CA GLU A 496 -25.15 -37.43 -33.00
C GLU A 496 -25.26 -36.96 -34.46
N ARG A 497 -26.24 -36.09 -34.78
CA ARG A 497 -26.32 -35.43 -36.10
C ARG A 497 -25.13 -34.52 -36.39
N LEU A 498 -24.71 -33.67 -35.45
CA LEU A 498 -23.55 -32.77 -35.61
C LEU A 498 -22.23 -33.54 -35.79
N ARG A 499 -22.06 -34.69 -35.11
CA ARG A 499 -20.91 -35.58 -35.33
C ARG A 499 -20.88 -36.18 -36.73
N ILE A 500 -22.04 -36.58 -37.26
CA ILE A 500 -22.15 -37.15 -38.61
C ILE A 500 -21.88 -36.10 -39.70
N THR A 501 -22.40 -34.87 -39.54
CA THR A 501 -22.18 -33.79 -40.53
C THR A 501 -20.72 -33.31 -40.52
N ALA A 502 -20.09 -33.19 -39.35
CA ALA A 502 -18.67 -32.84 -39.24
C ALA A 502 -17.73 -33.93 -39.80
N GLN A 503 -18.16 -35.19 -39.84
CA GLN A 503 -17.40 -36.27 -40.49
C GLN A 503 -17.60 -36.30 -42.02
N GLN A 504 -18.70 -35.76 -42.55
CA GLN A 504 -18.95 -35.67 -43.99
C GLN A 504 -18.25 -34.46 -44.65
N GLU A 505 -18.10 -33.32 -43.96
CA GLU A 505 -17.36 -32.15 -44.47
C GLU A 505 -15.84 -32.35 -44.55
N VAL A 506 -15.28 -33.30 -43.80
CA VAL A 506 -13.84 -33.66 -43.83
C VAL A 506 -13.54 -34.70 -44.93
N ALA A 507 -14.58 -35.28 -45.56
CA ALA A 507 -14.47 -36.32 -46.57
C ALA A 507 -14.72 -35.82 -48.02
N ILE A 508 -14.69 -34.50 -48.25
CA ILE A 508 -14.70 -33.87 -49.60
C ILE A 508 -13.35 -33.20 -49.86
#